data_AF-A0AAU7KDZ3-F1
#
_entry.id   AF-A0AAU7KDZ3-F1
#
_cell.length_a   1.000
_cell.length_b   1.000
_cell.length_c   1.000
_cell.angle_alpha   90.00
_cell.angle_beta   90.00
_cell.angle_gamma   90.00
#
_symmetry.space_group_name_H-M   'P 1'
#
loop_
_entity.id
_entity.type
_entity.pdbx_description
1 polymer ?
#
loop_
_entity_poly.entity_id
_entity_poly.type
_entity_poly.pdbx_seq_one_letter_code
_entity_poly.pdbx_strand_id
1 'polypeptide(L)' 'MKLTQQHLKKHPEKLERFNRVRIWSGEWHMWWRCSAQGYTGHMDEAGVFDAYDAWGRVAHCGPEKKISLVAA' A
#
# COMPACT_ATOMS: atom_id res chain seq x y z
N MET A 1 0.57 -5.23 -10.83
CA MET A 1 1.63 -5.89 -10.04
C MET A 1 1.48 -5.50 -8.57
N LYS A 2 1.77 -6.42 -7.63
CA LYS A 2 1.59 -6.24 -6.18
C LYS A 2 2.88 -6.61 -5.45
N LEU A 3 3.32 -5.79 -4.50
CA LEU A 3 4.42 -6.11 -3.59
C LEU A 3 3.91 -6.06 -2.14
N THR A 4 4.21 -7.09 -1.36
CA THR A 4 3.86 -7.10 0.06
C THR A 4 4.84 -6.24 0.85
N GLN A 5 4.38 -5.67 1.96
CA GLN A 5 5.23 -4.88 2.84
C GLN A 5 6.42 -5.70 3.37
N GLN A 6 6.21 -6.97 3.72
CA GLN A 6 7.29 -7.86 4.16
C GLN A 6 8.33 -8.11 3.07
N HIS A 7 7.91 -8.19 1.80
CA HIS A 7 8.83 -8.33 0.67
C HIS A 7 9.65 -7.06 0.45
N LEU A 8 9.00 -5.90 0.55
CA LEU A 8 9.67 -4.59 0.43
C LEU A 8 10.65 -4.33 1.58
N LYS A 9 10.39 -4.82 2.80
CA LYS A 9 11.36 -4.75 3.91
C LYS A 9 12.67 -5.49 3.59
N LYS A 10 12.60 -6.57 2.81
CA LYS A 10 13.78 -7.36 2.38
C LYS A 10 14.42 -6.81 1.09
N HIS A 11 13.61 -6.18 0.25
CA HIS A 11 13.97 -5.75 -1.09
C HIS A 11 13.42 -4.33 -1.38
N PRO A 12 13.92 -3.29 -0.68
CA PRO A 12 13.41 -1.93 -0.82
C PRO A 12 13.61 -1.35 -2.23
N GLU A 13 14.65 -1.79 -2.95
CA GLU A 13 14.94 -1.38 -4.33
C GLU A 13 13.79 -1.70 -5.30
N LYS A 14 12.94 -2.67 -4.97
CA LYS A 14 11.79 -3.04 -5.81
C LYS A 14 10.67 -2.00 -5.79
N LEU A 15 10.72 -1.03 -4.87
CA LEU A 15 9.78 0.09 -4.83
C LEU A 15 9.90 0.96 -6.09
N GLU A 16 11.10 1.08 -6.67
CA GLU A 16 11.38 1.85 -7.90
C GLU A 16 10.61 1.36 -9.13
N ARG A 17 10.04 0.15 -9.07
CA ARG A 17 9.19 -0.40 -10.13
C ARG A 17 7.82 0.29 -10.21
N PHE A 18 7.49 1.15 -9.25
CA PHE A 18 6.22 1.84 -9.18
C PHE A 18 6.42 3.35 -9.05
N ASN A 19 5.72 4.11 -9.89
CA ASN A 19 5.56 5.55 -9.66
C ASN A 19 4.41 5.79 -8.69
N ARG A 20 3.26 5.18 -8.97
CA ARG A 20 2.02 5.34 -8.19
C ARG A 20 1.44 4.01 -7.77
N VAL A 21 0.90 3.97 -6.56
CA VAL A 21 0.34 2.77 -5.93
C VAL A 21 -0.94 3.05 -5.17
N ARG A 22 -1.74 2.01 -4.98
CA ARG A 22 -2.81 1.89 -3.99
C ARG A 22 -2.30 1.05 -2.81
N ILE A 23 -2.78 1.34 -1.61
CA ILE A 23 -2.45 0.59 -0.40
C ILE A 23 -3.58 -0.37 -0.07
N TRP A 24 -3.28 -1.68 -0.04
CA TRP A 24 -4.19 -2.73 0.37
C TRP A 24 -3.94 -3.12 1.83
N SER A 25 -4.98 -3.16 2.65
CA SER A 25 -4.96 -3.78 3.97
C SER A 25 -5.50 -5.20 3.90
N GLY A 26 -4.66 -6.18 4.20
CA GLY A 26 -5.10 -7.57 4.31
C GLY A 26 -5.78 -7.89 5.64
N GLU A 27 -5.72 -7.00 6.64
CA GLU A 27 -6.51 -7.10 7.87
C GLU A 27 -7.98 -6.80 7.62
N TRP A 28 -8.26 -5.70 6.92
CA TRP A 28 -9.64 -5.24 6.67
C TRP A 28 -10.21 -5.73 5.34
N HIS A 29 -9.38 -6.33 4.49
CA HIS A 29 -9.72 -6.66 3.10
C HIS A 29 -10.23 -5.44 2.32
N MET A 30 -9.55 -4.31 2.48
CA MET A 30 -9.97 -3.01 1.92
C MET A 30 -8.77 -2.15 1.48
N TRP A 31 -9.04 -1.16 0.63
CA TRP A 31 -8.10 -0.15 0.17
C TRP A 31 -8.08 1.06 1.10
N TRP A 32 -6.91 1.68 1.27
CA TRP A 32 -6.83 2.97 1.94
C TRP A 32 -7.35 4.08 1.03
N ARG A 33 -8.11 5.03 1.58
CA ARG A 33 -8.54 6.24 0.88
C ARG A 33 -7.53 7.38 1.09
N CYS A 34 -7.54 8.35 0.18
CA CYS A 34 -6.76 9.58 0.34
C CYS A 34 -7.24 10.39 1.56
N SER A 35 -6.39 11.32 2.01
CA SER A 35 -6.75 12.33 3.02
C SER A 35 -7.30 11.76 4.33
N ALA A 36 -6.78 10.59 4.76
CA ALA A 36 -7.17 9.91 5.99
C ALA A 36 -8.69 9.58 6.07
N GLN A 37 -9.36 9.39 4.94
CA GLN A 37 -10.80 9.07 4.87
C GLN A 37 -11.13 7.59 5.16
N GLY A 38 -10.24 6.87 5.84
CA GLY A 38 -10.43 5.47 6.19
C GLY A 38 -10.23 4.50 5.01
N TYR A 39 -11.09 3.48 4.95
CA TYR A 39 -10.97 2.34 4.04
C TYR A 39 -12.17 2.24 3.09
N THR A 40 -11.99 1.58 1.94
CA THR A 40 -13.06 1.26 0.99
C THR A 40 -12.88 -0.13 0.39
N GLY A 41 -14.00 -0.81 0.12
CA GLY A 41 -14.02 -2.06 -0.67
C GLY A 41 -13.93 -1.81 -2.19
N HIS A 42 -14.12 -0.57 -2.63
CA HIS A 42 -14.21 -0.19 -4.03
C HIS A 42 -12.85 0.35 -4.52
N MET A 43 -12.31 -0.24 -5.59
CA MET A 43 -10.96 0.10 -6.06
C MET A 43 -10.87 1.47 -6.73
N ASP A 44 -11.97 1.94 -7.32
CA ASP A 44 -12.15 3.26 -7.91
C ASP A 44 -12.17 4.39 -6.85
N GLU A 45 -12.56 4.08 -5.62
CA GLU A 45 -12.49 5.00 -4.48
C GLU A 45 -11.14 4.96 -3.73
N ALA A 46 -10.27 4.01 -4.09
CA ALA A 46 -8.98 3.83 -3.43
C ALA A 46 -8.06 5.03 -3.69
N GLY A 47 -7.33 5.43 -2.64
CA GLY A 47 -6.32 6.45 -2.76
C GLY A 47 -5.15 6.01 -3.63
N VAL A 48 -4.69 6.93 -4.48
CA VAL A 48 -3.48 6.76 -5.29
C VAL A 48 -2.40 7.65 -4.71
N PHE A 49 -1.25 7.04 -4.41
CA PHE A 49 -0.13 7.66 -3.71
C PHE A 49 1.14 7.47 -4.53
N ASP A 50 2.09 8.39 -4.39
CA ASP A 50 3.46 8.13 -4.84
C ASP A 50 4.06 6.96 -4.05
N ALA A 51 4.82 6.11 -4.72
CA ALA A 51 5.28 4.85 -4.13
C ALA A 51 6.09 5.03 -2.84
N TYR A 52 6.97 6.03 -2.79
CA TYR A 52 7.77 6.34 -1.60
C TYR A 52 6.94 6.92 -0.45
N ASP A 53 5.96 7.76 -0.74
CA ASP A 53 5.03 8.29 0.28
C ASP A 53 4.16 7.16 0.86
N ALA A 54 3.59 6.31 -0.01
CA ALA A 54 2.87 5.12 0.42
C ALA A 54 3.73 4.22 1.31
N TRP A 55 5.00 3.99 0.93
CA TRP A 55 5.92 3.20 1.75
C TRP A 55 6.18 3.82 3.12
N GLY A 56 6.45 5.13 3.19
CA GLY A 56 6.66 5.85 4.46
C GLY A 56 5.48 5.70 5.43
N ARG A 57 4.25 5.70 4.89
CA ARG A 57 3.02 5.52 5.69
C ARG A 57 2.83 4.11 6.22
N VAL A 58 3.33 3.10 5.53
CA VAL A 58 3.03 1.70 5.88
C VAL A 58 4.22 0.92 6.38
N ALA A 59 5.45 1.36 6.21
CA ALA A 59 6.66 0.57 6.54
C ALA A 59 6.70 0.14 8.02
N HIS A 60 6.15 0.96 8.91
CA HIS A 60 6.10 0.72 10.35
C HIS A 60 4.96 -0.22 10.77
N CYS A 61 3.97 -0.50 9.92
CA CYS A 61 2.87 -1.38 10.26
C CYS A 61 3.37 -2.80 10.59
N GLY A 62 2.70 -3.45 11.54
CA GLY A 62 2.98 -4.83 11.91
C GLY A 62 2.61 -5.83 10.79
N PRO A 63 3.23 -7.03 10.78
CA PRO A 63 3.00 -8.04 9.76
C PRO A 63 1.55 -8.56 9.71
N GLU A 64 0.81 -8.48 10.82
CA GLU A 64 -0.60 -8.87 10.95
C GLU A 64 -1.51 -8.06 10.02
N LYS A 65 -1.13 -6.83 9.69
CA LYS A 65 -1.87 -5.94 8.78
C LYS A 65 -1.86 -6.42 7.33
N LYS A 66 -0.89 -7.31 6.98
CA LYS A 66 -0.73 -7.90 5.64
C LYS A 66 -0.73 -6.83 4.53
N ILE A 67 -0.10 -5.68 4.79
CA ILE A 67 -0.10 -4.54 3.87
C ILE A 67 0.54 -4.92 2.53
N SER A 68 -0.03 -4.41 1.44
CA SER A 68 0.58 -4.51 0.11
C SER A 68 0.45 -3.21 -0.67
N LEU A 69 1.48 -2.87 -1.43
CA LEU A 69 1.47 -1.80 -2.42
C LEU A 69 1.15 -2.39 -3.79
N VAL A 70 0.11 -1.86 -4.43
CA VAL A 70 -0.42 -2.35 -5.71
C VAL A 70 -0.32 -1.23 -6.73
N ALA A 71 0.26 -1.49 -7.91
CA ALA A 71 0.38 -0.49 -8.97
C ALA A 71 -0.98 0.19 -9.26
N ALA A 72 -0.94 1.52 -9.37
CA ALA A 72 -2.11 2.34 -9.66
C ALA A 72 -2.54 2.26 -11.13
#